data_AF-A0A7Y3HPN4-F1
#
_entry.id   AF-A0A7Y3HPN4-F1
#
_cell.length_a   1.000
_cell.length_b   1.000
_cell.length_c   1.000
_cell.angle_alpha   90.00
_cell.angle_beta   90.00
_cell.angle_gamma   90.00
#
_symmetry.space_group_name_H-M   'P 1'
#
loop_
_entity.id
_entity.type
_entity.pdbx_description
1 polymer ?
#
loop_
_entity_poly.entity_id
_entity_poly.type
_entity_poly.pdbx_seq_one_letter_code
_entity_poly.pdbx_strand_id
1 'polypeptide(L)'
;MAYSKPYIVVHYILYLINAVSWRSVQSPFNYKLAQTIANDKLEKEFKPIEKIRKSLLKNRNEIDVIDFGHDGTKSKKKISEISSNSLKSKKYA
;
A
#
# COMPACT_ATOMS: atom_id res chain seq x y z
N MET A 1 6.67 11.53 20.96
CA MET A 1 5.55 11.12 21.83
C MET A 1 4.87 9.92 21.20
N ALA A 2 4.87 8.76 21.85
CA ALA A 2 4.20 7.57 21.32
C ALA A 2 2.74 7.56 21.78
N TYR A 3 1.79 7.44 20.84
CA TYR A 3 0.37 7.36 21.15
C TYR A 3 0.00 5.97 21.68
N SER A 4 -0.87 5.92 22.70
CA SER A 4 -1.36 4.65 23.22
C SER A 4 -2.32 3.97 22.21
N LYS A 5 -2.32 2.64 22.17
CA LYS A 5 -3.24 1.84 21.33
C LYS A 5 -4.72 2.27 21.47
N PRO A 6 -5.29 2.46 22.68
CA PRO A 6 -6.68 2.88 22.81
C PRO A 6 -6.93 4.28 22.25
N TYR A 7 -5.96 5.20 22.40
CA TYR A 7 -6.07 6.54 21.83
C TYR A 7 -6.23 6.49 20.30
N ILE A 8 -5.43 5.66 19.62
CA ILE A 8 -5.49 5.48 18.17
C ILE A 8 -6.85 4.91 17.74
N VAL A 9 -7.37 3.92 18.49
CA VAL A 9 -8.67 3.30 18.19
C VAL A 9 -9.80 4.32 18.28
N VAL A 10 -9.85 5.09 19.37
CA VAL A 10 -10.89 6.12 19.57
C VAL A 10 -10.82 7.18 18.48
N HIS A 11 -9.63 7.69 18.15
CA HIS A 11 -9.46 8.68 17.10
C HIS A 11 -9.83 8.15 15.71
N TYR A 12 -9.58 6.86 15.46
CA TYR A 12 -9.98 6.22 14.22
C TYR A 12 -11.51 6.10 14.10
N ILE A 13 -12.20 5.74 15.18
CA ILE A 13 -13.67 5.71 15.20
C ILE A 13 -14.24 7.11 14.97
N LEU A 14 -13.69 8.12 15.65
CA LEU A 14 -14.10 9.52 15.46
C LEU A 14 -13.86 9.98 14.03
N TYR A 15 -12.73 9.61 13.42
CA TYR A 15 -12.46 9.90 12.01
C TYR A 15 -13.53 9.28 11.10
N LEU A 16 -13.91 8.02 11.32
CA LEU A 16 -14.94 7.36 10.49
C LEU A 16 -16.31 8.04 10.58
N ILE A 17 -16.68 8.56 11.76
CA ILE A 17 -17.95 9.26 11.97
C ILE A 17 -17.92 10.67 11.37
N ASN A 18 -16.79 11.37 11.48
CA ASN A 18 -16.65 12.76 11.05
C ASN A 18 -16.12 12.91 9.61
N ALA A 19 -15.73 11.81 8.95
CA ALA A 19 -15.18 11.87 7.60
C ALA A 19 -16.22 12.41 6.63
N VAL A 20 -15.90 13.52 5.97
CA VAL A 20 -16.77 14.14 4.97
C VAL A 20 -16.46 13.58 3.59
N SER A 21 -17.48 13.45 2.75
CA SER A 21 -17.34 12.98 1.37
C SER A 21 -16.37 13.86 0.57
N TRP A 22 -15.62 13.28 -0.36
CA TRP A 22 -14.76 14.04 -1.28
C TRP A 22 -15.50 15.13 -2.06
N ARG A 23 -16.83 15.01 -2.19
CA ARG A 23 -17.72 15.99 -2.84
C ARG A 23 -17.89 17.28 -2.04
N SER A 24 -17.57 17.29 -0.74
CA SER A 24 -17.67 18.47 0.11
C SER A 24 -16.41 19.36 0.06
N VAL A 25 -15.40 18.95 -0.72
CA VAL A 25 -14.15 19.69 -0.84
C VAL A 25 -14.41 21.00 -1.57
N GLN A 26 -14.23 22.12 -0.87
CA GLN A 26 -14.49 23.46 -1.42
C GLN A 26 -13.36 23.98 -2.32
N SER A 27 -12.14 23.45 -2.17
CA SER A 27 -11.01 23.82 -3.02
C SER A 27 -11.21 23.24 -4.44
N PRO A 28 -11.28 24.07 -5.50
CA PRO A 28 -11.50 23.59 -6.86
C PRO A 28 -10.45 22.60 -7.33
N PHE A 29 -9.18 22.82 -6.95
CA PHE A 29 -8.08 21.92 -7.27
C PHE A 29 -8.25 20.56 -6.59
N ASN A 30 -8.47 20.56 -5.28
CA ASN A 30 -8.62 19.31 -4.51
C ASN A 30 -9.88 18.53 -4.92
N TYR A 31 -10.97 19.25 -5.24
CA TYR A 31 -12.19 18.64 -5.76
C TYR A 31 -11.93 17.95 -7.10
N LYS A 32 -11.29 18.64 -8.05
CA LYS A 32 -10.97 18.08 -9.37
C LYS A 32 -10.04 16.88 -9.25
N LEU A 33 -9.04 16.95 -8.38
CA LEU A 33 -8.14 15.83 -8.10
C LEU A 33 -8.90 14.62 -7.54
N ALA A 34 -9.69 14.82 -6.49
CA ALA A 34 -10.46 13.75 -5.86
C ALA A 34 -11.51 13.15 -6.82
N GLN A 35 -12.14 13.99 -7.64
CA GLN A 35 -13.08 13.57 -8.67
C GLN A 35 -12.41 12.71 -9.73
N THR A 36 -11.23 13.10 -10.23
CA THR A 36 -10.47 12.30 -11.21
C THR A 36 -10.13 10.95 -10.60
N ILE A 37 -9.53 10.92 -9.40
CA ILE A 37 -9.14 9.67 -8.73
C ILE A 37 -10.35 8.76 -8.47
N ALA A 38 -11.47 9.32 -8.00
CA ALA A 38 -12.66 8.54 -7.67
C ALA A 38 -13.36 7.92 -8.90
N ASN A 39 -13.24 8.57 -10.07
CA ASN A 39 -13.87 8.10 -11.31
C ASN A 39 -12.93 7.31 -12.21
N ASP A 40 -11.63 7.28 -11.87
CA ASP A 40 -10.65 6.59 -12.68
C ASP A 40 -10.82 5.06 -12.58
N LYS A 41 -10.82 4.37 -13.72
CA LYS A 41 -10.97 2.92 -13.82
C LYS A 41 -9.62 2.25 -14.11
N LEU A 42 -8.56 2.72 -13.44
CA LEU A 42 -7.19 2.20 -13.59
C LEU A 42 -7.04 0.72 -13.20
N GLU A 43 -8.04 0.15 -12.52
CA GLU A 43 -8.01 -1.24 -12.05
C GLU A 43 -7.70 -2.24 -13.19
N LYS A 44 -8.13 -1.96 -14.42
CA LYS A 44 -7.87 -2.84 -15.58
C LYS A 44 -6.40 -2.88 -15.99
N GLU A 45 -5.71 -1.75 -15.91
CA GLU A 45 -4.31 -1.62 -16.35
C GLU A 45 -3.35 -2.33 -15.40
N PHE A 46 -3.72 -2.45 -14.12
CA PHE A 46 -2.90 -3.12 -13.10
C PHE A 46 -3.13 -4.64 -13.02
N LYS A 47 -4.13 -5.21 -13.71
CA LYS A 47 -4.41 -6.66 -13.66
C LYS A 47 -3.22 -7.54 -14.06
N PRO A 48 -2.46 -7.24 -15.14
CA PRO A 48 -1.34 -8.08 -15.54
C PRO A 48 -0.24 -8.14 -14.47
N ILE A 49 0.14 -7.00 -13.89
CA ILE A 49 1.17 -6.94 -12.87
C ILE A 49 0.71 -7.59 -11.56
N GLU A 50 -0.55 -7.40 -11.17
CA GLU A 50 -1.11 -8.07 -9.99
C GLU A 50 -1.19 -9.60 -10.16
N LYS A 51 -1.42 -10.10 -11.37
CA LYS A 51 -1.37 -11.54 -11.66
C LYS A 51 0.03 -12.11 -11.43
N ILE A 52 1.06 -11.42 -11.89
CA ILE A 52 2.47 -11.80 -11.67
C ILE A 52 2.80 -11.73 -10.17
N ARG A 53 2.42 -10.66 -9.49
CA ARG A 53 2.67 -10.54 -8.04
C ARG A 53 2.05 -11.71 -7.27
N LYS A 54 0.81 -12.09 -7.60
CA LYS A 54 0.12 -13.22 -6.98
C LYS A 54 0.80 -14.57 -7.25
N SER A 55 1.42 -14.77 -8.41
CA SER A 55 2.18 -15.99 -8.67
C SER A 55 3.47 -16.02 -7.85
N LEU A 56 4.18 -14.89 -7.75
CA LEU A 56 5.41 -14.77 -6.97
C LEU A 56 5.18 -14.94 -5.46
N LEU A 57 4.05 -14.46 -4.92
CA LEU A 57 3.68 -14.67 -3.50
C LEU A 57 3.49 -16.16 -3.12
N LYS A 58 3.15 -17.00 -4.11
CA LYS A 58 3.01 -18.45 -3.92
C LYS A 58 4.31 -19.20 -4.13
N ASN A 59 5.32 -18.56 -4.71
CA ASN A 59 6.60 -19.18 -5.01
C ASN A 59 7.44 -19.34 -3.73
N ARG A 60 7.80 -20.58 -3.41
CA ARG A 60 8.58 -20.95 -2.22
C ARG A 60 10.07 -21.16 -2.52
N ASN A 61 10.49 -21.00 -3.76
CA ASN A 61 11.89 -21.11 -4.14
C ASN A 61 12.70 -19.99 -3.49
N GLU A 62 13.97 -20.28 -3.22
CA GLU A 62 14.92 -19.34 -2.64
C GLU A 62 15.88 -18.86 -3.74
N ILE A 63 16.24 -17.58 -3.65
CA ILE A 63 17.25 -16.97 -4.51
C ILE A 63 18.31 -16.30 -3.64
N ASP A 64 19.53 -16.24 -4.17
CA ASP A 64 20.60 -15.45 -3.58
C ASP A 64 20.32 -13.97 -3.82
N VAL A 65 20.28 -13.20 -2.73
CA VAL A 65 20.03 -11.76 -2.74
C VAL A 65 21.26 -11.05 -2.19
N ILE A 66 21.72 -10.05 -2.93
CA ILE A 66 22.78 -9.15 -2.51
C ILE A 66 22.12 -7.83 -2.11
N ASP A 67 22.20 -7.48 -0.83
CA ASP A 67 21.77 -6.20 -0.31
C ASP A 67 22.91 -5.18 -0.45
N PHE A 68 22.72 -4.15 -1.27
CA PHE A 68 23.70 -3.09 -1.51
C PHE A 68 23.66 -1.97 -0.45
N GLY A 69 23.04 -2.20 0.72
CA GLY A 69 23.12 -1.33 1.90
C GLY A 69 24.50 -1.32 2.58
N HIS A 70 24.53 -1.02 3.89
CA HIS A 70 25.75 -0.57 4.60
C HIS A 70 27.00 -1.46 4.50
N ASP A 71 26.92 -2.77 4.25
CA ASP A 71 28.11 -3.63 4.11
C ASP A 71 27.93 -4.77 3.09
N GLY A 72 27.03 -4.65 2.12
CA GLY A 72 26.93 -5.66 1.05
C GLY A 72 26.52 -7.05 1.56
N THR A 73 25.36 -7.19 2.23
CA THR A 73 24.97 -8.47 2.84
C THR A 73 24.44 -9.45 1.77
N LYS A 74 25.07 -10.62 1.66
CA LYS A 74 24.55 -11.74 0.86
C LYS A 74 23.67 -12.63 1.72
N SER A 75 22.44 -12.88 1.27
CA SER A 75 21.48 -13.73 1.99
C SER A 75 20.63 -14.54 1.03
N LYS A 76 20.16 -15.71 1.45
CA LYS A 76 19.12 -16.45 0.74
C LYS A 76 17.76 -15.98 1.21
N LYS A 77 16.90 -15.60 0.27
CA LYS A 77 15.52 -15.18 0.58
C LYS A 77 14.53 -15.93 -0.29
N LYS A 78 13.37 -16.24 0.29
CA LYS A 78 12.25 -16.83 -0.45
C LYS A 78 11.64 -15.78 -1.38
N ILE A 79 11.32 -16.17 -2.61
CA ILE A 79 10.67 -15.28 -3.58
C ILE A 79 9.38 -14.69 -3.01
N SER A 80 8.60 -15.49 -2.26
CA SER A 80 7.39 -15.01 -1.59
C SER A 80 7.63 -13.91 -0.56
N GLU A 81 8.75 -13.96 0.16
CA GLU A 81 9.12 -12.97 1.19
C GLU A 81 9.51 -11.63 0.55
N ILE A 82 10.27 -11.68 -0.54
CA ILE A 82 10.60 -10.50 -1.33
C ILE A 82 9.32 -9.88 -1.90
N SER A 83 8.46 -10.73 -2.48
CA SER A 83 7.22 -10.30 -3.12
C SER A 83 6.21 -9.71 -2.14
N SER A 84 6.16 -10.18 -0.89
CA SER A 84 5.26 -9.62 0.13
C SER A 84 5.59 -8.17 0.52
N ASN A 85 6.85 -7.77 0.36
CA ASN A 85 7.32 -6.43 0.70
C ASN A 85 7.39 -5.49 -0.52
N SER A 86 7.05 -5.98 -1.72
CA SER A 86 7.12 -5.19 -2.95
C SER A 86 6.03 -4.13 -3.10
N LEU A 87 4.88 -4.32 -2.43
CA LEU A 87 3.73 -3.41 -2.50
C LEU A 87 3.53 -2.71 -1.15
N LYS A 88 3.04 -1.47 -1.18
CA LYS A 88 2.50 -0.83 0.03
C LYS A 88 1.37 -1.70 0.61
N SER A 89 1.21 -1.66 1.93
CA SER A 89 0.09 -2.37 2.55
C SER A 89 -1.24 -1.85 1.99
N LYS A 90 -2.27 -2.69 1.96
CA LYS A 90 -3.61 -2.32 1.43
C LYS A 90 -4.20 -1.06 2.07
N LYS A 91 -3.74 -0.69 3.28
CA LYS A 91 -4.16 0.54 3.96
C LYS A 91 -3.61 1.81 3.28
N TYR A 92 -2.47 1.71 2.59
CA TYR A 92 -1.72 2.81 2.01
C TYR A 92 -1.54 2.69 0.48
N ALA A 93 -2.18 1.70 -0.13
CA ALA A 93 -2.25 1.47 -1.57
C ALA A 93 -3.60 1.94 -2.08
#